data_AF-A0A359IGF0-F1
#
_entry.id   AF-A0A359IGF0-F1
#
_cell.length_a   1.000
_cell.length_b   1.000
_cell.length_c   1.000
_cell.angle_alpha   90.00
_cell.angle_beta   90.00
_cell.angle_gamma   90.00
#
_symmetry.space_group_name_H-M   'P 1'
#
loop_
_entity.id
_entity.type
_entity.pdbx_description
1 polymer ?
#
loop_
_entity_poly.entity_id
_entity_poly.type
_entity_poly.pdbx_seq_one_letter_code
_entity_poly.pdbx_strand_id
1 'polypeptide(L)'
;MDEEIISKEITTEFKSTEFKVLKKEDTAAILNVLGWRMRVYFDETLTEEQKQKVMNGKYITVEYVGSLEDVFSIELQHLTDIK
;
A
#
# COMPACT_ATOMS: atom_id res chain seq x y z
N MET A 1 2.87 28.55 35.42
CA MET A 1 2.85 28.66 33.95
C MET A 1 2.64 27.26 33.46
N ASP A 2 1.38 26.93 33.19
CA ASP A 2 0.99 25.58 32.78
C ASP A 2 1.16 25.50 31.27
N GLU A 3 2.03 24.60 30.82
CA GLU A 3 2.24 24.32 29.40
C GLU A 3 1.08 23.46 28.89
N GLU A 4 0.20 24.05 28.09
CA GLU A 4 -0.77 23.29 27.29
C GLU A 4 -0.04 22.46 26.25
N ILE A 5 0.04 21.15 26.48
CA ILE A 5 0.43 20.19 25.44
C ILE A 5 -0.74 20.10 24.46
N ILE A 6 -0.66 20.86 23.37
CA ILE A 6 -1.56 20.73 22.23
C ILE A 6 -1.22 19.40 21.53
N SER A 7 -1.95 18.33 21.87
CA SER A 7 -1.95 17.13 21.07
C SER A 7 -2.62 17.46 19.73
N LYS A 8 -1.83 17.79 18.71
CA LYS A 8 -2.32 17.77 17.34
C LYS A 8 -2.67 16.33 17.02
N GLU A 9 -3.97 16.02 16.97
CA GLU A 9 -4.46 14.81 16.32
C GLU A 9 -3.89 14.79 14.90
N ILE A 10 -2.90 13.93 14.66
CA ILE A 10 -2.42 13.67 13.31
C ILE A 10 -3.52 12.85 12.66
N THR A 11 -4.39 13.50 11.91
CA THR A 11 -5.37 12.80 11.07
C THR A 11 -4.57 12.15 9.93
N THR A 12 -4.32 10.85 10.06
CA THR A 12 -3.65 10.07 9.02
C THR A 12 -4.62 9.89 7.85
N GLU A 13 -4.49 10.72 6.82
CA GLU A 13 -5.27 10.59 5.60
C GLU A 13 -4.74 9.44 4.73
N PHE A 14 -5.56 8.41 4.55
CA PHE A 14 -5.27 7.30 3.65
C PHE A 14 -5.55 7.70 2.21
N LYS A 15 -4.61 7.37 1.33
CA LYS A 15 -4.73 7.53 -0.12
C LYS A 15 -4.81 6.14 -0.75
N SER A 16 -5.56 6.03 -1.83
CA SER A 16 -5.69 4.80 -2.60
C SER A 16 -5.21 5.06 -4.03
N THR A 17 -4.38 4.16 -4.56
CA THR A 17 -3.96 4.27 -5.96
C THR A 17 -3.71 2.89 -6.56
N GLU A 18 -3.92 2.82 -7.88
CA GLU A 18 -3.76 1.60 -8.64
C GLU A 18 -2.35 1.51 -9.23
N PHE A 19 -1.65 0.43 -8.95
CA PHE A 19 -0.32 0.15 -9.48
C PHE A 19 -0.31 -1.05 -10.41
N LYS A 20 0.48 -0.95 -11.47
CA LYS A 20 0.73 -2.08 -12.37
C LYS A 20 1.60 -3.13 -11.68
N VAL A 21 1.17 -4.38 -11.72
CA VAL A 21 1.96 -5.52 -11.28
C VAL A 21 3.00 -5.86 -12.35
N LEU A 22 4.29 -5.75 -11.99
CA LEU A 22 5.41 -6.08 -12.86
C LEU A 22 5.79 -7.56 -12.81
N LYS A 23 5.79 -8.13 -11.60
CA LYS A 23 6.13 -9.53 -11.35
C LYS A 23 5.29 -10.03 -10.18
N LYS A 24 4.97 -11.31 -10.23
CA LYS A 24 4.19 -12.03 -9.23
C LYS A 24 5.07 -13.12 -8.61
N GLU A 25 4.92 -13.30 -7.31
CA GLU A 25 5.61 -14.29 -6.49
C GLU A 25 4.58 -14.90 -5.53
N ASP A 26 4.87 -16.08 -5.00
CA ASP A 26 3.90 -16.82 -4.18
C ASP A 26 3.44 -16.04 -2.93
N THR A 27 4.30 -15.17 -2.41
CA THR A 27 4.04 -14.37 -1.19
C THR A 27 4.09 -12.86 -1.44
N ALA A 28 4.28 -12.41 -2.68
CA ALA A 28 4.48 -11.00 -2.96
C ALA A 28 4.14 -10.60 -4.39
N ALA A 29 3.87 -9.31 -4.59
CA ALA A 29 3.81 -8.66 -5.89
C ALA A 29 4.90 -7.60 -5.99
N ILE A 30 5.53 -7.50 -7.16
CA ILE A 30 6.45 -6.40 -7.49
C ILE A 30 5.69 -5.35 -8.27
N LEU A 31 5.64 -4.13 -7.75
CA LEU A 31 4.93 -2.99 -8.32
C LEU A 31 5.91 -1.94 -8.85
N ASN A 32 5.45 -1.14 -9.82
CA ASN A 32 6.14 0.09 -10.22
C ASN A 32 5.43 1.29 -9.60
N VAL A 33 6.11 1.99 -8.69
CA VAL A 33 5.63 3.22 -8.06
C VAL A 33 6.52 4.37 -8.53
N LEU A 34 6.04 5.16 -9.49
CA LEU A 34 6.77 6.33 -10.04
C LEU A 34 8.23 6.07 -10.44
N GLY A 35 8.50 4.91 -11.05
CA GLY A 35 9.85 4.51 -11.47
C GLY A 35 10.61 3.64 -10.45
N TRP A 36 10.07 3.51 -9.24
CA TRP A 36 10.62 2.65 -8.19
C TRP A 36 10.01 1.25 -8.25
N ARG A 37 10.84 0.23 -8.01
CA ARG A 37 10.36 -1.14 -7.82
C ARG A 37 10.11 -1.38 -6.35
N MET A 38 8.85 -1.58 -5.98
CA MET A 38 8.46 -1.94 -4.62
C MET A 38 8.03 -3.40 -4.59
N ARG A 39 8.51 -4.15 -3.59
CA ARG A 39 8.04 -5.52 -3.30
C ARG A 39 7.04 -5.46 -2.18
N VAL A 40 5.79 -5.79 -2.48
CA VAL A 40 4.68 -5.78 -1.53
C VAL A 40 4.37 -7.22 -1.18
N TYR A 41 4.51 -7.56 0.10
CA TYR A 41 4.17 -8.89 0.60
C TYR A 41 2.67 -9.01 0.83
N PHE A 42 2.12 -10.19 0.58
CA PHE A 42 0.75 -10.48 0.95
C PHE A 42 0.65 -10.58 2.46
N ASP A 43 -0.26 -9.80 3.04
CA ASP A 43 -0.61 -9.91 4.44
C ASP A 43 -1.16 -11.33 4.72
N GLU A 44 -0.85 -11.87 5.91
CA GLU A 44 -1.34 -13.18 6.36
C GLU A 44 -2.87 -13.19 6.50
N THR A 45 -3.49 -12.03 6.68
CA THR A 45 -4.94 -11.85 6.77
C THR A 45 -5.66 -11.98 5.41
N LEU A 46 -4.92 -11.94 4.28
CA LEU A 46 -5.52 -12.13 2.97
C LEU A 46 -5.97 -13.58 2.78
N THR A 47 -7.22 -13.75 2.38
CA THR A 47 -7.75 -15.05 1.96
C THR A 47 -7.06 -15.54 0.68
N GLU A 48 -7.02 -16.85 0.47
CA GLU A 48 -6.48 -17.43 -0.77
C GLU A 48 -7.20 -16.92 -2.02
N GLU A 49 -8.51 -16.63 -1.95
CA GLU A 49 -9.25 -16.04 -3.06
C GLU A 49 -8.74 -14.62 -3.39
N GLN A 50 -8.48 -13.79 -2.38
CA GLN A 50 -7.92 -12.46 -2.58
C GLN A 50 -6.49 -12.52 -3.14
N LYS A 51 -5.64 -13.42 -2.62
CA LYS A 51 -4.29 -13.65 -3.18
C LYS A 51 -4.38 -14.07 -4.64
N GLN A 52 -5.26 -15.01 -4.98
CA GLN A 52 -5.47 -15.45 -6.36
C GLN A 52 -5.97 -14.33 -7.27
N LYS A 53 -6.83 -13.43 -6.77
CA LYS A 53 -7.22 -12.23 -7.52
C LYS A 53 -6.00 -11.36 -7.84
N VAL A 54 -5.09 -11.11 -6.90
CA VAL A 54 -3.86 -10.35 -7.18
C VAL A 54 -3.00 -11.09 -8.21
N MET A 55 -2.85 -12.40 -8.02
CA MET A 55 -2.04 -13.25 -8.91
C MET A 55 -2.62 -13.36 -10.32
N ASN A 56 -3.89 -13.09 -10.52
CA ASN A 56 -4.54 -13.05 -11.84
C ASN A 56 -4.66 -11.62 -12.40
N GLY A 57 -4.72 -10.61 -11.55
CA GLY A 57 -4.83 -9.19 -11.90
C GLY A 57 -3.61 -8.62 -12.61
N LYS A 58 -3.81 -7.61 -13.45
CA LYS A 58 -2.72 -6.81 -14.05
C LYS A 58 -2.34 -5.60 -13.18
N TYR A 59 -3.28 -5.21 -12.33
CA TYR A 59 -3.19 -4.05 -11.46
C TYR A 59 -3.62 -4.44 -10.05
N ILE A 60 -3.17 -3.66 -9.09
CA ILE A 60 -3.57 -3.79 -7.68
C ILE A 60 -3.80 -2.40 -7.11
N THR A 61 -4.90 -2.24 -6.38
CA THR A 61 -5.14 -1.02 -5.61
C THR A 61 -4.49 -1.16 -4.24
N VAL A 62 -3.65 -0.19 -3.89
CA VAL A 62 -2.96 -0.16 -2.60
C VAL A 62 -3.37 1.08 -1.83
N GLU A 63 -3.72 0.88 -0.57
CA GLU A 63 -3.90 1.97 0.39
C GLU A 63 -2.58 2.29 1.08
N TYR A 64 -2.22 3.56 1.05
CA TYR A 64 -0.98 4.06 1.61
C TYR A 64 -1.15 5.40 2.31
N VAL A 65 -0.24 5.67 3.22
CA VAL A 65 -0.04 6.95 3.90
C VAL A 65 1.26 7.56 3.39
N GLY A 66 1.35 8.89 3.38
CA GLY A 66 2.55 9.63 2.96
C GLY A 66 2.42 10.27 1.58
N SER A 67 3.56 10.44 0.90
CA SER A 67 3.65 11.10 -0.41
C SER A 67 4.30 10.20 -1.44
N LEU A 68 3.70 10.07 -2.63
CA LEU A 68 4.34 9.36 -3.74
C LEU A 68 5.60 10.07 -4.25
N GLU A 69 5.69 11.39 -4.06
CA GLU A 69 6.87 12.19 -4.41
C GLU A 69 8.06 11.92 -3.48
N ASP A 70 7.79 11.43 -2.26
CA ASP A 70 8.79 11.01 -1.28
C ASP A 70 8.54 9.55 -0.88
N VAL A 71 9.09 8.63 -1.67
CA VAL A 71 8.85 7.18 -1.54
C VAL A 71 9.24 6.63 -0.17
N PHE A 72 10.17 7.26 0.55
CA PHE A 72 10.54 6.84 1.90
C PHE A 72 9.46 7.13 2.95
N SER A 73 8.52 8.04 2.65
CA SER A 73 7.37 8.35 3.50
C SER A 73 6.19 7.40 3.31
N ILE A 74 6.24 6.51 2.30
CA ILE A 74 5.13 5.63 1.95
C ILE A 74 5.06 4.46 2.93
N GLU A 75 3.97 4.40 3.67
CA GLU A 75 3.57 3.23 4.44
C GLU A 75 2.35 2.57 3.79
N LEU A 76 2.43 1.28 3.48
CA LEU A 76 1.34 0.52 2.87
C LEU A 76 0.55 -0.19 3.98
N GLN A 77 -0.76 0.01 4.05
CA GLN A 77 -1.59 -0.54 5.14
C GLN A 77 -2.54 -1.66 4.70
N HIS A 78 -3.09 -1.58 3.47
CA HIS A 78 -4.07 -2.58 3.05
C HIS A 78 -4.15 -2.73 1.54
N LEU A 79 -4.32 -3.97 1.09
CA LEU A 79 -4.65 -4.30 -0.30
C LEU A 79 -6.17 -4.38 -0.41
N THR A 80 -6.82 -3.24 -0.65
CA THR A 80 -8.29 -3.13 -0.55
C THR A 80 -9.05 -3.58 -1.78
N ASP A 81 -8.50 -3.43 -2.99
CA ASP A 81 -9.27 -3.70 -4.21
C ASP A 81 -8.44 -4.28 -5.36
N ILE A 82 -8.97 -5.37 -5.94
CA ILE A 82 -8.38 -6.04 -7.10
C ILE A 82 -9.47 -6.13 -8.17
N LYS A 83 -9.34 -5.29 -9.21
CA LYS A 83 -10.27 -5.21 -10.35
C LYS A 83 -9.74 -5.95 -11.57
#